data_AF-A0A1C8ZRN4-F1
#
_entry.id   AF-A0A1C8ZRN4-F1
#
_cell.length_a   1.000
_cell.length_b   1.000
_cell.length_c   1.000
_cell.angle_alpha   90.00
_cell.angle_beta   90.00
_cell.angle_gamma   90.00
#
_symmetry.space_group_name_H-M   'P 1'
#
loop_
_entity.id
_entity.type
_entity.pdbx_description
1 polymer ?
#
loop_
_entity_poly.entity_id
_entity_poly.type
_entity_poly.pdbx_seq_one_letter_code
_entity_poly.pdbx_strand_id
1 'polypeptide(L)'
;MLEIKEDLRSKLDYRIIEIAQSSPNTEIKAIIVTSVPPSSEIVSNIQQSSLKIERVFNIMNVVKVRGKVKTILPIVEKPFVKYIMLEEVIVSTPELL
;
A
#
# COMPACT_ATOMS: atom_id res chain seq x y z
N MET A 1 14.22 12.38 -6.89
CA MET A 1 12.82 12.24 -7.32
C MET A 1 12.55 10.76 -7.51
N LEU A 2 11.53 10.16 -6.88
CA LEU A 2 11.18 8.76 -7.12
C LEU A 2 10.57 8.65 -8.53
N GLU A 3 11.29 8.03 -9.46
CA GLU A 3 10.76 7.70 -10.78
C GLU A 3 9.85 6.49 -10.67
N ILE A 4 8.54 6.74 -10.68
CA ILE A 4 7.53 5.68 -10.74
C ILE A 4 7.26 5.40 -12.22
N LYS A 5 7.55 4.17 -12.65
CA LYS A 5 7.28 3.69 -14.02
C LYS A 5 5.81 3.91 -14.38
N GLU A 6 5.53 4.35 -15.61
CA GLU A 6 4.19 4.58 -16.15
C GLU A 6 3.23 3.41 -15.87
N ASP A 7 3.68 2.18 -16.10
CA ASP A 7 2.87 0.96 -15.87
C ASP A 7 2.39 0.81 -14.43
N LEU A 8 3.17 1.29 -13.45
CA LEU A 8 2.82 1.22 -12.03
C LEU A 8 1.76 2.25 -11.65
N ARG A 9 1.64 3.34 -12.39
CA ARG A 9 0.61 4.38 -12.16
C ARG A 9 -0.79 3.83 -12.38
N SER A 10 -0.96 2.89 -13.31
CA SER A 10 -2.25 2.25 -13.58
C SER A 10 -2.75 1.36 -12.43
N LYS A 11 -1.84 0.88 -11.57
CA LYS A 11 -2.13 -0.02 -10.44
C LYS A 11 -2.18 0.68 -9.09
N LEU A 12 -1.99 2.00 -9.05
CA LEU A 12 -1.82 2.74 -7.82
C LEU A 12 -2.70 3.99 -7.82
N ASP A 13 -3.41 4.22 -6.72
CA ASP A 13 -4.13 5.48 -6.49
C ASP A 13 -3.17 6.67 -6.61
N TYR A 14 -3.52 7.65 -7.44
CA TYR A 14 -2.67 8.80 -7.75
C TYR A 14 -2.27 9.59 -6.49
N ARG A 15 -3.10 9.58 -5.44
CA ARG A 15 -2.80 10.25 -4.17
C ARG A 15 -1.63 9.58 -3.45
N ILE A 16 -1.48 8.26 -3.57
CA ILE A 16 -0.32 7.54 -3.02
C ILE A 16 0.96 8.00 -3.75
N ILE A 17 0.88 8.23 -5.06
CA ILE A 17 2.00 8.75 -5.86
C ILE A 17 2.40 10.15 -5.39
N GLU A 18 1.41 11.05 -5.24
CA GLU A 18 1.65 12.42 -4.78
C GLU A 18 2.28 12.46 -3.38
N ILE A 19 1.77 11.64 -2.45
CA ILE A 19 2.34 11.52 -1.09
C ILE A 19 3.75 10.92 -1.16
N ALA A 20 4.00 9.91 -1.98
CA ALA A 20 5.34 9.31 -2.11
C ALA A 20 6.38 10.29 -2.65
N GLN A 21 5.98 11.20 -3.55
CA GLN A 21 6.86 12.22 -4.13
C GLN A 21 7.11 13.38 -3.17
N SER A 22 6.12 13.79 -2.39
CA SER A 22 6.20 14.94 -1.46
C SER A 22 6.73 14.56 -0.07
N SER A 23 6.30 13.42 0.48
CA SER A 23 6.62 12.96 1.82
C SER A 23 6.67 11.42 1.88
N PRO A 24 7.75 10.78 1.38
CA PRO A 24 7.88 9.33 1.27
C PRO A 24 7.82 8.56 2.61
N ASN A 25 7.96 9.26 3.73
CA ASN A 25 7.89 8.68 5.07
C ASN A 25 6.51 8.82 5.73
N THR A 26 5.54 9.49 5.09
CA THR A 26 4.17 9.58 5.59
C THR A 26 3.58 8.19 5.77
N GLU A 27 3.00 7.93 6.94
CA GLU A 27 2.32 6.68 7.22
C GLU A 27 0.89 6.73 6.66
N ILE A 28 0.47 5.66 6.00
CA ILE A 28 -0.86 5.55 5.39
C ILE A 28 -1.46 4.17 5.72
N LYS A 29 -2.79 4.10 5.62
CA LYS A 29 -3.50 2.84 5.40
C LYS A 29 -3.83 2.71 3.93
N ALA A 30 -3.61 1.52 3.39
CA ALA A 30 -3.89 1.20 2.01
C ALA A 30 -4.64 -0.13 1.89
N ILE A 31 -5.45 -0.22 0.85
CA ILE A 31 -6.20 -1.41 0.47
C ILE A 31 -5.51 -2.00 -0.75
N ILE A 32 -4.89 -3.17 -0.60
CA ILE A 32 -4.32 -3.94 -1.70
C ILE A 32 -5.42 -4.85 -2.24
N VAL A 33 -5.85 -4.60 -3.47
CA VAL A 33 -6.74 -5.48 -4.23
C VAL A 33 -5.89 -6.49 -4.99
N THR A 34 -6.10 -7.77 -4.72
CA THR A 34 -5.36 -8.87 -5.33
C THR A 34 -6.12 -9.46 -6.53
N SER A 35 -5.40 -10.06 -7.47
CA SER A 35 -6.01 -10.75 -8.64
C SER A 35 -6.66 -12.09 -8.27
N VAL A 36 -6.28 -12.66 -7.13
CA VAL A 36 -6.78 -13.92 -6.56
C VAL A 36 -7.01 -13.76 -5.06
N PRO A 37 -7.78 -14.65 -4.40
CA PRO A 37 -7.91 -14.62 -2.95
C PRO A 37 -6.53 -14.64 -2.24
N PRO A 38 -6.28 -13.82 -1.21
CA PRO A 38 -4.99 -13.76 -0.53
C PRO A 38 -4.68 -15.08 0.18
N SER A 39 -3.72 -15.82 -0.37
CA SER A 39 -3.15 -17.01 0.25
C SER A 39 -2.18 -16.62 1.38
N SER A 40 -1.76 -17.62 2.18
CA SER A 40 -0.69 -17.43 3.16
C SER A 40 0.60 -16.90 2.53
N GLU A 41 0.94 -17.35 1.33
CA GLU A 41 2.11 -16.88 0.57
C GLU A 41 2.01 -15.39 0.19
N ILE A 42 0.84 -14.94 -0.26
CA ILE A 42 0.59 -13.52 -0.58
C ILE A 42 0.73 -12.67 0.68
N VAL A 43 0.11 -13.12 1.78
CA VAL A 43 0.18 -12.46 3.09
C VAL A 43 1.63 -12.34 3.57
N SER A 44 2.43 -13.41 3.46
CA SER A 44 3.86 -13.39 3.83
C SER A 44 4.69 -12.46 2.95
N ASN A 45 4.44 -12.42 1.63
CA ASN A 45 5.10 -11.48 0.72
C ASN A 45 4.83 -10.02 1.11
N ILE A 46 3.59 -9.71 1.52
CA ILE A 46 3.22 -8.36 1.98
C ILE A 46 3.94 -8.01 3.28
N GLN A 47 3.98 -8.93 4.26
CA GLN A 47 4.67 -8.72 5.55
C GLN A 47 6.17 -8.46 5.39
N GLN A 48 6.83 -9.13 4.44
CA GLN A 48 8.26 -8.93 4.16
C GLN A 48 8.58 -7.50 3.69
N SER A 49 7.59 -6.75 3.20
CA SER A 49 7.77 -5.36 2.74
C SER A 49 7.64 -4.32 3.86
N SER A 50 7.77 -4.73 5.13
CA SER A 50 7.64 -3.85 6.31
C SER A 50 6.26 -3.17 6.41
N LEU A 51 5.24 -3.76 5.80
CA LEU A 51 3.85 -3.35 5.94
C LEU A 51 3.19 -4.17 7.04
N LYS A 52 2.51 -3.48 7.95
CA LYS A 52 1.64 -4.14 8.93
C LYS A 52 0.34 -4.54 8.24
N ILE A 53 -0.01 -5.82 8.30
CA ILE A 53 -1.34 -6.27 7.87
C ILE A 53 -2.35 -5.94 8.97
N GLU A 54 -3.35 -5.13 8.64
CA GLU A 54 -4.44 -4.79 9.56
C GLU A 54 -5.60 -5.79 9.44
N ARG A 55 -5.89 -6.22 8.21
CA ARG A 55 -6.98 -7.17 7.97
C ARG A 55 -6.82 -7.87 6.62
N VAL A 56 -7.28 -9.12 6.54
CA VAL A 56 -7.37 -9.88 5.29
C VAL A 56 -8.83 -10.21 5.04
N PHE A 57 -9.32 -9.93 3.83
CA PHE A 57 -10.67 -10.24 3.39
C PHE A 57 -10.62 -11.16 2.17
N ASN A 58 -10.54 -12.47 2.41
CA ASN A 58 -10.34 -13.45 1.34
C ASN A 58 -11.43 -13.43 0.26
N ILE A 59 -12.69 -13.32 0.66
CA ILE A 59 -13.83 -13.30 -0.27
C ILE A 59 -13.79 -12.08 -1.20
N MET A 60 -13.23 -10.97 -0.72
CA MET A 60 -13.17 -9.71 -1.49
C MET A 60 -11.85 -9.53 -2.24
N ASN A 61 -10.92 -10.50 -2.17
CA ASN A 61 -9.57 -10.38 -2.72
C ASN A 61 -8.84 -9.12 -2.23
N VAL A 62 -8.89 -8.86 -0.92
CA VAL A 62 -8.36 -7.62 -0.33
C VAL A 62 -7.48 -7.89 0.88
N VAL A 63 -6.38 -7.15 0.98
CA VAL A 63 -5.56 -7.02 2.19
C VAL A 63 -5.48 -5.55 2.58
N LYS A 64 -5.88 -5.22 3.80
CA LYS A 64 -5.67 -3.89 4.41
C LYS A 64 -4.31 -3.86 5.08
N VAL A 65 -3.53 -2.83 4.75
CA VAL A 65 -2.18 -2.65 5.27
C VAL A 65 -1.97 -1.25 5.82
N ARG A 66 -1.03 -1.13 6.76
CA ARG A 66 -0.52 0.13 7.29
C ARG A 66 1.00 0.17 7.16
N GLY A 67 1.53 1.31 6.75
CA GLY A 67 2.96 1.55 6.72
C GLY A 67 3.34 2.85 6.03
N LYS A 68 4.64 3.08 5.86
CA LYS A 68 5.15 4.28 5.17
C LYS A 68 4.84 4.18 3.68
N VAL A 69 4.45 5.28 3.05
CA VAL A 69 4.09 5.28 1.63
C VAL A 69 5.19 4.70 0.73
N LYS A 70 6.47 4.95 1.04
CA LYS A 70 7.60 4.37 0.27
C LYS A 70 7.66 2.85 0.28
N THR A 71 7.08 2.18 1.27
CA THR A 71 7.07 0.71 1.37
C THR A 71 5.92 0.07 0.59
N ILE A 72 4.98 0.87 0.06
CA ILE A 72 3.92 0.42 -0.84
C ILE A 72 4.45 0.22 -2.27
N LEU A 73 5.40 1.04 -2.70
CA LEU A 73 5.90 1.02 -4.08
C LEU A 73 6.47 -0.35 -4.50
N PRO A 74 7.27 -1.08 -3.69
CA PRO A 74 7.72 -2.42 -4.07
C PRO A 74 6.59 -3.46 -4.15
N ILE A 75 5.47 -3.24 -3.45
CA ILE A 75 4.32 -4.15 -3.49
C ILE A 75 3.55 -4.02 -4.80
N VAL A 76 3.46 -2.82 -5.38
CA VAL A 76 2.70 -2.61 -6.62
C VAL A 76 3.26 -3.40 -7.80
N GLU A 77 4.55 -3.75 -7.75
CA GLU A 77 5.24 -4.56 -8.76
C GLU A 77 4.91 -6.06 -8.64
N LYS A 78 4.30 -6.51 -7.54
CA LYS A 78 3.99 -7.93 -7.33
C LYS A 78 2.89 -8.40 -8.29
N PRO A 79 3.03 -9.60 -8.89
CA PRO A 79 2.11 -10.10 -9.92
C PRO A 79 0.69 -10.34 -9.40
N PHE A 80 0.54 -10.62 -8.09
CA PHE A 80 -0.76 -10.80 -7.47
C PHE A 80 -1.51 -9.48 -7.21
N VAL A 81 -0.87 -8.31 -7.37
CA VAL A 81 -1.49 -7.01 -7.12
C VAL A 81 -2.22 -6.53 -8.37
N LYS A 82 -3.53 -6.32 -8.21
CA LYS A 82 -4.40 -5.72 -9.23
C LYS A 82 -4.44 -4.21 -9.10
N TYR A 83 -4.62 -3.71 -7.88
CA TYR A 83 -4.68 -2.27 -7.60
C TYR A 83 -4.37 -1.99 -6.12
N ILE A 84 -3.85 -0.82 -5.81
CA ILE A 84 -3.66 -0.34 -4.43
C ILE A 84 -4.35 1.01 -4.26
N MET A 85 -5.31 1.05 -3.33
CA MET A 85 -6.12 2.24 -3.03
C MET A 85 -5.70 2.87 -1.71
N LEU A 86 -5.70 4.21 -1.65
CA LEU A 86 -5.51 4.93 -0.38
C LEU A 86 -6.79 4.83 0.46
N GLU A 87 -6.66 4.34 1.69
CA GLU A 87 -7.76 4.33 2.67
C GLU A 87 -7.69 5.56 3.58
N GLU A 88 -6.51 5.83 4.16
CA GLU A 88 -6.34 6.89 5.16
C GLU A 88 -4.89 7.39 5.15
N VAL A 89 -4.70 8.70 5.33
CA VAL A 89 -3.37 9.28 5.64
C VAL A 89 -3.27 9.45 7.16
N ILE A 90 -2.27 8.84 7.77
CA ILE A 90 -2.07 8.92 9.21
C ILE A 90 -1.27 10.19 9.51
N VAL A 91 -1.96 11.20 10.02
CA VAL A 91 -1.34 12.45 10.48
C VAL A 91 -1.02 12.30 11.96
N SER A 92 0.26 12.34 12.31
CA SER A 92 0.67 12.58 13.69
C SER A 92 0.53 14.07 13.96
N THR A 93 -0.65 14.51 14.39
CA THR A 93 -0.77 15.81 15.04
C THR A 93 0.00 15.70 16.36
N PRO A 94 1.00 16.55 16.63
CA PRO A 94 1.45 16.72 18.00
C PRO A 94 0.21 17.12 18.79
N GLU A 95 -0.11 16.39 19.85
CA GLU A 95 -1.08 16.87 20.84
C GLU A 95 -0.70 18.32 21.17
N LEU A 96 -1.63 19.24 21.01
CA LEU A 96 -1.49 20.56 21.61
C LEU A 96 -1.37 20.30 23.11
N LEU A 97 -0.15 20.54 23.63
CA LEU A 97 0.28 20.39 25.02
C LEU A 97 -0.78 20.83 26.04
#